data_AF-A0A8J2KK70-F1
#
_entry.id   AF-A0A8J2KK70-F1
#
_cell.length_a   1.000
_cell.length_b   1.000
_cell.length_c   1.000
_cell.angle_alpha   90.00
_cell.angle_beta   90.00
_cell.angle_gamma   90.00
#
_symmetry.space_group_name_H-M   'P 1'
#
loop_
_entity.id
_entity.type
_entity.pdbx_description
1 polymer ?
#
loop_
_entity_poly.entity_id
_entity_poly.type
_entity_poly.pdbx_seq_one_letter_code
_entity_poly.pdbx_strand_id
1 'polypeptide(L)'
;MTKFLLLFLLAFSSIVDCHRIRFRISGSHLPDTDRRRTIDPYVRVFYRRTLAGRVMDLSLGKTRYLLDNNSPKWEKHFQFNYKAGTHQILHFKLYDKDAVKDDFIGDGYLDMDEYVQQGQYAVLPLKTGKLYICGF
;
A
#
# COMPACT_ATOMS: atom_id res chain seq x y z
N MET A 1 -9.56 -29.32 -36.48
CA MET A 1 -8.93 -27.99 -36.33
C MET A 1 -9.76 -26.98 -35.53
N THR A 2 -10.71 -27.42 -34.68
CA THR A 2 -11.64 -26.51 -33.97
C THR A 2 -11.44 -26.45 -32.45
N LYS A 3 -10.62 -27.33 -31.85
CA LYS A 3 -10.29 -27.26 -30.41
C LYS A 3 -9.29 -26.15 -30.05
N PHE A 4 -8.41 -25.77 -30.98
CA PHE A 4 -7.38 -24.76 -30.72
C PHE A 4 -7.94 -23.32 -30.72
N LEU A 5 -8.94 -23.05 -31.56
CA LEU A 5 -9.62 -21.74 -31.59
C LEU A 5 -10.48 -21.53 -30.35
N LEU A 6 -11.06 -22.59 -29.78
CA LEU A 6 -11.91 -22.50 -28.59
C LEU A 6 -11.09 -22.18 -27.32
N LEU A 7 -9.88 -22.73 -27.20
CA LEU A 7 -8.92 -22.34 -26.16
C LEU A 7 -8.47 -20.88 -26.29
N PHE A 8 -8.34 -20.37 -27.52
CA PHE A 8 -8.01 -18.97 -27.77
C PHE A 8 -9.18 -18.01 -27.49
N LEU A 9 -10.43 -18.43 -27.71
CA LEU A 9 -11.62 -17.63 -27.38
C LEU A 9 -11.93 -17.61 -25.88
N LEU A 10 -11.61 -18.68 -25.13
CA LEU A 10 -11.65 -18.68 -23.66
C LEU A 10 -10.59 -17.76 -23.04
N ALA A 11 -9.50 -17.45 -23.75
CA ALA A 11 -8.53 -16.45 -23.33
C ALA A 11 -9.03 -15.00 -23.53
N PHE A 12 -10.09 -14.79 -24.33
CA PHE A 12 -10.69 -13.47 -24.56
C PHE A 12 -11.88 -13.16 -23.63
N SER A 13 -12.34 -14.13 -22.84
CA SER A 13 -13.33 -13.90 -21.77
C SER A 13 -12.69 -13.62 -20.43
N SER A 14 -11.51 -12.97 -20.39
CA SER A 14 -11.06 -12.35 -19.15
C SER A 14 -11.95 -11.14 -18.86
N ILE A 15 -13.14 -11.45 -18.33
CA ILE A 15 -13.81 -10.61 -17.34
C ILE A 15 -12.68 -10.01 -16.52
N VAL A 16 -12.56 -8.68 -16.53
CA VAL A 16 -11.54 -7.96 -15.75
C VAL A 16 -11.61 -8.52 -14.34
N ASP A 17 -10.63 -9.35 -13.96
CA ASP A 17 -10.80 -10.19 -12.79
C ASP A 17 -10.59 -9.32 -11.55
N CYS A 18 -11.70 -8.80 -11.05
CA CYS A 18 -11.73 -7.83 -9.98
C CYS A 18 -11.77 -8.57 -8.66
N HIS A 19 -10.65 -8.58 -7.94
CA HIS A 19 -10.54 -9.25 -6.66
C HIS A 19 -10.44 -8.22 -5.54
N ARG A 20 -11.09 -8.51 -4.40
CA ARG A 20 -10.92 -7.70 -3.21
C ARG A 20 -9.72 -8.20 -2.42
N ILE A 21 -8.62 -7.46 -2.51
CA ILE A 21 -7.42 -7.70 -1.71
C ILE A 21 -7.59 -7.01 -0.35
N ARG A 22 -7.20 -7.70 0.72
CA ARG A 22 -7.10 -7.11 2.05
C ARG A 22 -5.66 -7.19 2.52
N PHE A 23 -5.22 -6.17 3.24
CA PHE A 23 -3.87 -6.13 3.77
C PHE A 23 -3.79 -5.35 5.09
N ARG A 24 -2.77 -5.68 5.88
CA ARG A 24 -2.34 -4.93 7.07
C ARG A 24 -1.00 -4.28 6.81
N ILE A 25 -0.65 -3.34 7.68
CA ILE A 25 0.60 -2.61 7.63
C ILE A 25 1.31 -2.76 8.96
N SER A 26 2.63 -2.96 8.93
CA SER A 26 3.50 -2.77 10.09
C SER A 26 4.75 -2.01 9.71
N GLY A 27 5.43 -1.40 10.69
CA GLY A 27 6.69 -0.68 10.52
C GLY A 27 7.82 -1.32 11.33
N SER A 28 9.06 -1.04 10.95
CA SER A 28 10.24 -1.33 11.79
C SER A 28 11.33 -0.28 11.59
N HIS A 29 12.09 -0.01 12.66
CA HIS A 29 13.23 0.90 12.64
C HIS A 29 12.89 2.28 12.06
N LEU A 30 11.68 2.76 12.31
CA LEU A 30 11.24 4.07 11.86
C LEU A 30 12.12 5.16 12.52
N PRO A 31 12.45 6.26 11.83
CA PRO A 31 13.39 7.26 12.34
C PRO A 31 12.89 7.86 13.64
N ASP A 32 13.78 7.89 14.63
CA ASP A 32 13.70 8.84 15.73
C ASP A 32 14.27 10.16 15.21
N THR A 33 13.45 11.21 15.22
CA THR A 33 13.76 12.46 14.52
C THR A 33 14.83 13.29 15.19
N ASP A 34 15.19 13.09 16.48
CA ASP A 34 16.35 13.76 17.10
C ASP A 34 16.49 13.36 18.59
N ARG A 35 17.45 12.49 18.93
CA ARG A 35 18.13 12.26 20.25
C ARG A 35 17.33 12.23 21.57
N ARG A 36 16.04 12.56 21.61
CA ARG A 36 15.07 12.49 22.71
C ARG A 36 13.68 12.77 22.13
N ARG A 37 13.04 11.81 21.46
CA ARG A 37 11.58 11.56 21.52
C ARG A 37 11.21 10.46 20.53
N THR A 38 10.57 9.44 21.06
CA THR A 38 9.94 8.41 20.25
C THR A 38 8.83 9.01 19.40
N ILE A 39 8.56 8.35 18.27
CA ILE A 39 7.52 8.75 17.31
C ILE A 39 6.16 8.16 17.66
N ASP A 40 5.10 8.84 17.20
CA ASP A 40 3.70 8.44 17.29
C ASP A 40 3.13 8.07 15.90
N PRO A 41 3.56 6.97 15.26
CA PRO A 41 3.44 6.86 13.81
C PRO A 41 2.06 6.40 13.33
N TYR A 42 1.67 6.92 12.17
CA TYR A 42 0.52 6.44 11.41
C TYR A 42 0.74 6.51 9.90
N VAL A 43 0.00 5.69 9.16
CA VAL A 43 0.12 5.59 7.69
C VAL A 43 -1.18 6.04 7.03
N ARG A 44 -1.06 6.87 5.98
CA ARG A 44 -2.13 7.21 5.03
C ARG A 44 -1.90 6.43 3.75
N VAL A 45 -2.94 5.77 3.25
CA VAL A 45 -2.88 4.96 2.03
C VAL A 45 -3.71 5.63 0.95
N PHE A 46 -3.15 5.72 -0.25
CA PHE A 46 -3.78 6.30 -1.43
C PHE A 46 -3.69 5.35 -2.61
N TYR A 47 -4.66 5.42 -3.52
CA TYR A 47 -4.57 4.85 -4.85
C TYR A 47 -4.19 5.96 -5.83
N ARG A 48 -3.00 5.85 -6.43
CA ARG A 48 -2.51 6.83 -7.41
C ARG A 48 -3.09 6.52 -8.80
N ARG A 49 -3.71 7.52 -9.42
CA ARG A 49 -4.27 7.43 -10.78
C ARG A 49 -3.82 8.61 -11.62
N THR A 50 -3.64 8.38 -12.91
CA THR A 50 -3.52 9.46 -13.89
C THR A 50 -4.86 9.64 -14.60
N LEU A 51 -5.48 10.81 -14.47
CA LEU A 51 -6.73 11.17 -15.13
C LEU A 51 -6.53 12.49 -15.89
N ALA A 52 -6.87 12.52 -17.18
CA ALA A 52 -6.68 13.69 -18.05
C ALA A 52 -5.26 14.30 -17.95
N GLY A 53 -4.24 13.44 -17.90
CA GLY A 53 -2.82 13.85 -17.79
C GLY A 53 -2.39 14.33 -16.40
N ARG A 54 -3.26 14.29 -15.38
CA ARG A 54 -2.94 14.70 -14.01
C ARG A 54 -2.85 13.49 -13.09
N VAL A 55 -1.78 13.43 -12.30
CA VAL A 55 -1.62 12.44 -11.23
C VAL A 55 -2.44 12.86 -10.03
N MET A 56 -3.27 11.94 -9.52
CA MET A 56 -4.16 12.14 -8.38
C MET A 56 -4.01 10.99 -7.39
N ASP A 57 -3.95 11.32 -6.10
CA ASP A 57 -3.92 10.34 -5.01
C ASP A 57 -5.33 10.25 -4.38
N LEU A 58 -6.03 9.14 -4.61
CA LEU A 58 -7.36 8.88 -4.03
C LEU A 58 -7.21 8.21 -2.67
N SER A 59 -7.65 8.85 -1.60
CA SER A 59 -7.50 8.33 -0.23
C SER A 59 -8.26 7.01 -0.02
N LEU A 60 -7.54 5.97 0.43
CA LEU A 60 -8.09 4.72 0.96
C LEU A 60 -8.25 4.76 2.50
N GLY A 61 -7.80 5.86 3.12
CA GLY A 61 -7.90 6.11 4.56
C GLY A 61 -6.55 6.09 5.27
N LYS A 62 -6.59 6.15 6.61
CA LYS A 62 -5.41 6.16 7.48
C LYS A 62 -5.51 5.15 8.63
N THR A 63 -4.38 4.72 9.18
CA THR A 63 -4.31 3.97 10.44
C THR A 63 -4.55 4.91 11.64
N ARG A 64 -4.72 4.32 12.83
CA ARG A 64 -4.52 5.06 14.09
C ARG A 64 -3.03 5.34 14.30
N TYR A 65 -2.70 6.39 15.03
CA TYR A 65 -1.35 6.54 15.55
C TYR A 65 -1.16 5.60 16.76
N LEU A 66 0.08 5.18 16.98
CA LEU A 66 0.49 4.41 18.14
C LEU A 66 1.49 5.27 18.91
N LEU A 67 1.23 5.50 20.19
CA LEU A 67 2.13 6.32 21.02
C LEU A 67 3.48 5.63 21.17
N ASP A 68 4.56 6.41 21.07
CA ASP A 68 5.91 6.02 21.47
C ASP A 68 6.35 4.68 20.85
N ASN A 69 6.17 4.51 19.54
CA ASN A 69 6.36 3.20 18.88
C ASN A 69 7.11 3.27 17.55
N ASN A 70 8.38 2.86 17.54
CA ASN A 70 9.21 2.80 16.32
C ASN A 70 9.05 1.52 15.47
N SER A 71 8.27 0.55 15.94
CA SER A 71 8.01 -0.73 15.26
C SER A 71 6.51 -1.08 15.30
N PRO A 72 5.66 -0.18 14.77
CA PRO A 72 4.23 -0.25 14.95
C PRO A 72 3.63 -1.45 14.20
N LYS A 73 2.64 -2.10 14.83
CA LYS A 73 1.73 -3.04 14.17
C LYS A 73 0.35 -2.41 14.18
N TRP A 74 -0.10 -1.89 13.04
CA TRP A 74 -1.41 -1.26 12.98
C TRP A 74 -2.50 -2.31 12.73
N GLU A 75 -3.47 -2.38 13.64
CA GLU A 75 -4.60 -3.33 13.54
C GLU A 75 -5.56 -3.05 12.38
N LYS A 76 -5.45 -1.88 11.73
CA LYS A 76 -6.36 -1.52 10.64
C LYS A 76 -6.15 -2.42 9.43
N HIS A 77 -7.24 -2.98 8.94
CA HIS A 77 -7.29 -3.69 7.66
C HIS A 77 -7.68 -2.71 6.56
N PHE A 78 -6.91 -2.68 5.48
CA PHE A 78 -7.29 -1.99 4.25
C PHE A 78 -7.89 -2.99 3.27
N GLN A 79 -8.75 -2.49 2.39
CA GLN A 79 -9.33 -3.27 1.31
C GLN A 79 -9.17 -2.51 0.01
N PHE A 80 -8.82 -3.21 -1.06
CA PHE A 80 -8.63 -2.63 -2.38
C PHE A 80 -9.19 -3.54 -3.46
N ASN A 81 -9.90 -2.93 -4.43
CA ASN A 81 -10.42 -3.63 -5.60
C ASN A 81 -9.31 -3.70 -6.65
N TYR A 82 -8.60 -4.82 -6.64
CA TYR A 82 -7.51 -5.14 -7.54
C TYR A 82 -8.04 -5.58 -8.90
N LYS A 83 -7.43 -5.09 -9.97
CA LYS A 83 -7.67 -5.48 -11.35
C LYS A 83 -6.35 -5.92 -11.97
N ALA A 84 -6.25 -7.20 -12.30
CA ALA A 84 -5.02 -7.77 -12.82
C ALA A 84 -4.58 -7.11 -14.15
N GLY A 85 -3.28 -6.86 -14.29
CA GLY A 85 -2.66 -6.32 -15.49
C GLY A 85 -2.93 -4.82 -15.69
N THR A 86 -3.34 -4.10 -14.65
CA THR A 86 -3.63 -2.67 -14.72
C THR A 86 -2.61 -1.79 -13.99
N HIS A 87 -1.56 -2.38 -13.40
CA HIS A 87 -0.48 -1.68 -12.71
C HIS A 87 -1.01 -0.61 -11.73
N GLN A 88 -2.01 -0.99 -10.91
CA GLN A 88 -2.57 -0.08 -9.92
C GLN A 88 -1.52 0.22 -8.85
N ILE A 89 -1.20 1.49 -8.67
CA ILE A 89 -0.19 1.92 -7.70
C ILE A 89 -0.85 2.35 -6.39
N LEU A 90 -0.53 1.67 -5.29
CA LEU A 90 -0.80 2.16 -3.95
C LEU A 90 0.36 3.01 -3.45
N HIS A 91 0.03 4.11 -2.79
CA HIS A 91 0.96 5.08 -2.24
C HIS A 91 0.74 5.17 -0.73
N PHE A 92 1.79 4.87 0.02
CA PHE A 92 1.80 4.84 1.48
C PHE A 92 2.60 6.03 1.98
N LYS A 93 2.00 6.88 2.81
CA LYS A 93 2.67 8.01 3.46
C LYS A 93 2.69 7.80 4.96
N LEU A 94 3.88 7.77 5.54
CA LEU A 94 4.12 7.64 6.98
C LEU A 94 4.26 9.03 7.60
N TYR A 95 3.60 9.21 8.74
CA TYR A 95 3.62 10.45 9.51
C TYR A 95 3.89 10.16 10.98
N ASP A 96 4.48 11.14 11.67
CA ASP A 96 4.49 11.27 13.12
C ASP A 96 3.30 12.11 13.57
N LYS A 97 2.66 11.76 14.69
CA LYS A 97 1.53 12.50 15.23
C LYS A 97 2.01 13.51 16.26
N ASP A 98 1.94 14.79 15.90
CA ASP A 98 2.26 15.90 16.81
C ASP A 98 1.05 16.73 17.22
N ALA A 99 1.25 17.55 18.25
CA ALA A 99 0.22 18.42 18.81
C ALA A 99 -0.24 19.52 17.83
N VAL A 100 0.68 20.10 17.06
CA VAL A 100 0.40 21.24 16.17
C VAL A 100 0.26 20.80 14.73
N LYS A 101 1.24 20.06 14.22
CA LYS A 101 1.27 19.61 12.84
C LYS A 101 2.05 18.31 12.75
N ASP A 102 1.39 17.29 12.21
CA ASP A 102 1.97 15.98 11.98
C ASP A 102 3.16 16.05 11.02
N ASP A 103 4.30 15.49 11.43
CA ASP A 103 5.51 15.46 10.64
C ASP A 103 5.48 14.34 9.60
N PHE A 104 5.89 14.64 8.37
CA PHE A 104 6.01 13.64 7.31
C PHE A 104 7.36 12.92 7.45
N ILE A 105 7.31 11.60 7.62
CA ILE A 105 8.50 10.78 7.82
C ILE A 105 9.03 10.24 6.49
N GLY A 106 8.13 9.76 5.62
CA GLY A 106 8.51 9.15 4.35
C GLY A 106 7.33 8.50 3.63
N ASP A 107 7.55 8.12 2.38
CA ASP A 107 6.58 7.45 1.54
C ASP A 107 7.14 6.24 0.81
N GLY A 108 6.23 5.39 0.33
CA GLY A 108 6.55 4.24 -0.50
C GLY A 108 5.43 3.95 -1.48
N TYR A 109 5.79 3.30 -2.58
CA TYR A 109 4.87 2.94 -3.65
C TYR A 109 4.84 1.42 -3.81
N LEU A 110 3.67 0.87 -4.10
CA LEU A 110 3.46 -0.55 -4.34
C LEU A 110 2.68 -0.73 -5.63
N ASP A 111 3.25 -1.46 -6.58
CA ASP A 111 2.51 -1.98 -7.73
C ASP A 111 1.69 -3.21 -7.29
N MET A 112 0.38 -3.17 -7.51
CA MET A 112 -0.52 -4.24 -7.09
C MET A 112 -0.36 -5.53 -7.91
N ASP A 113 0.04 -5.44 -9.18
CA ASP A 113 0.29 -6.64 -10.00
C ASP A 113 1.53 -7.36 -9.44
N GLU A 114 2.61 -6.63 -9.15
CA GLU A 114 3.82 -7.19 -8.52
C GLU A 114 3.50 -7.77 -7.14
N TYR A 115 2.79 -7.02 -6.31
CA TYR A 115 2.41 -7.45 -4.97
C TYR A 115 1.63 -8.78 -4.97
N VAL A 116 0.66 -8.92 -5.89
CA VAL A 116 -0.12 -10.15 -6.01
C VAL A 116 0.74 -11.30 -6.55
N GLN A 117 1.60 -11.05 -7.54
CA GLN A 117 2.53 -12.06 -8.07
C GLN A 117 3.52 -12.57 -7.02
N GLN A 118 3.96 -11.72 -6.09
CA GLN A 118 4.89 -12.06 -5.01
C GLN A 118 4.20 -12.69 -3.77
N GLY A 119 2.92 -13.05 -3.87
CA GLY A 119 2.20 -13.73 -2.78
C GLY A 119 1.64 -12.77 -1.72
N GLN A 120 1.35 -11.53 -2.09
CA GLN A 120 0.73 -10.52 -1.22
C GLN A 120 1.56 -10.18 0.01
N TYR A 121 2.87 -10.08 -0.19
CA TYR A 121 3.80 -9.59 0.81
C TYR A 121 4.77 -8.61 0.15
N ALA A 122 4.91 -7.42 0.72
CA ALA A 122 5.86 -6.43 0.23
C ALA A 122 6.56 -5.70 1.37
N VAL A 123 7.79 -5.28 1.10
CA VAL A 123 8.61 -4.46 2.00
C VAL A 123 8.93 -3.16 1.28
N LEU A 124 8.41 -2.05 1.80
CA LEU A 124 8.67 -0.73 1.27
C LEU A 124 9.82 -0.10 2.08
N PRO A 125 11.02 0.05 1.51
CA PRO A 125 12.09 0.75 2.18
C PRO A 125 11.75 2.24 2.28
N LEU A 126 12.00 2.83 3.45
CA LEU A 126 11.96 4.27 3.65
C LEU A 126 13.39 4.80 3.75
N LYS A 127 13.56 6.14 3.77
CA LYS A 127 14.88 6.77 4.05
C LYS A 127 15.52 6.18 5.32
N THR A 128 14.67 5.86 6.29
CA THR A 128 15.00 5.23 7.57
C THR A 128 13.85 4.28 7.93
N GLY A 129 14.18 3.02 8.19
CA GLY A 129 13.19 2.00 8.49
C GLY A 129 12.46 1.42 7.26
N LYS A 130 11.43 0.62 7.53
CA LYS A 130 10.70 -0.14 6.53
C LYS A 130 9.22 -0.23 6.89
N LEU A 131 8.35 -0.23 5.88
CA LEU A 131 6.96 -0.67 6.00
C LEU A 131 6.81 -2.07 5.43
N TYR A 132 6.00 -2.89 6.07
CA TYR A 132 5.62 -4.23 5.64
C TYR A 132 4.14 -4.23 5.30
N ILE A 133 3.80 -4.71 4.12
CA ILE A 133 2.43 -4.84 3.63
C ILE A 133 2.13 -6.34 3.52
N CYS A 134 1.18 -6.83 4.32
CA CYS A 134 0.88 -8.25 4.42
C CYS A 134 -0.59 -8.53 4.10
N GLY A 135 -0.84 -9.34 3.08
CA GLY A 135 -2.17 -9.78 2.63
C GLY A 135 -2.73 -10.96 3.42
N PHE A 136 -4.06 -11.09 3.45
CA PHE A 136 -4.81 -12.17 4.14
C PHE A 136 -6.30 -12.26 3.72
#